data_AF-A0A2M7XQ77-F1
#
_entry.id   AF-A0A2M7XQ77-F1
#
_cell.length_a   1.000
_cell.length_b   1.000
_cell.length_c   1.000
_cell.angle_alpha   90.00
_cell.angle_beta   90.00
_cell.angle_gamma   90.00
#
_symmetry.space_group_name_H-M   'P 1'
#
loop_
_entity.id
_entity.type
_entity.pdbx_description
1 polymer ?
#
loop_
_entity_poly.entity_id
_entity_poly.type
_entity_poly.pdbx_seq_one_letter_code
_entity_poly.pdbx_strand_id
1 'polypeptide(L)'
;SGGGSANLKGEDIPAWAKSGNHPGYPQGMYWTGVGSGADLKTASDQARTEVAARLKVQIKNSTETTESEYTGSDREYYASAFKSTTESIVDQTIQGIEVVESKPVK
;
A
#
# COMPACT_ATOMS: atom_id res chain seq x y z
N SER A 1 30.41 -32.94 14.26
CA SER A 1 30.61 -31.65 13.58
C SER A 1 29.28 -31.17 13.04
N GLY A 2 28.59 -30.30 13.79
CA GLY A 2 27.29 -29.77 13.41
C GLY A 2 27.46 -28.49 12.59
N GLY A 3 27.26 -28.60 11.28
CA GLY A 3 27.04 -27.45 10.40
C GLY A 3 25.54 -27.24 10.23
N GLY A 4 24.93 -26.54 11.19
CA GLY A 4 23.54 -26.12 11.07
C GLY A 4 23.47 -24.90 10.17
N SER A 5 23.14 -25.11 8.89
CA SER A 5 22.65 -24.05 8.01
C SER A 5 21.51 -23.35 8.74
N ALA A 6 21.70 -22.08 9.10
CA ALA A 6 20.65 -21.26 9.69
C ALA A 6 19.53 -21.11 8.65
N ASN A 7 18.57 -22.02 8.70
CA ASN A 7 17.25 -21.83 8.14
C ASN A 7 16.71 -20.56 8.80
N LEU A 8 16.71 -19.44 8.08
CA LEU A 8 15.92 -18.26 8.43
C LEU A 8 14.46 -18.65 8.30
N LYS A 9 13.96 -19.38 9.30
CA LYS A 9 12.56 -19.75 9.40
C LYS A 9 11.78 -18.45 9.41
N GLY A 10 10.71 -18.38 8.62
CA GLY A 10 9.75 -17.27 8.68
C GLY A 10 9.09 -17.08 10.06
N GLU A 11 9.54 -17.71 11.14
CA GLU A 11 9.02 -17.59 12.52
C GLU A 11 9.21 -16.18 13.11
N ASP A 12 10.21 -15.40 12.68
CA ASP A 12 10.44 -14.05 13.23
C ASP A 12 9.63 -12.93 12.56
N ILE A 13 9.10 -13.17 11.36
CA ILE A 13 8.25 -12.20 10.67
C ILE A 13 6.85 -12.22 11.29
N PRO A 14 6.33 -11.09 11.79
CA PRO A 14 5.01 -11.01 12.38
C PRO A 14 3.90 -11.49 11.43
N ALA A 15 2.83 -12.05 12.00
CA ALA A 15 1.68 -12.48 11.23
C ALA A 15 1.06 -11.33 10.42
N TRP A 16 1.02 -10.11 10.96
CA TRP A 16 0.53 -8.94 10.26
C TRP A 16 1.39 -8.57 9.04
N ALA A 17 2.71 -8.74 9.14
CA ALA A 17 3.63 -8.45 8.05
C ALA A 17 3.52 -9.50 6.93
N LYS A 18 3.28 -10.77 7.28
CA LYS A 18 3.07 -11.85 6.30
C LYS A 18 1.74 -11.74 5.56
N SER A 19 0.68 -11.41 6.30
CA SER A 19 -0.69 -11.42 5.76
C SER A 19 -1.12 -10.07 5.19
N GLY A 20 -0.38 -9.00 5.46
CA GLY A 20 -0.83 -7.63 5.17
C GLY A 20 -2.04 -7.20 5.99
N ASN A 21 -2.40 -7.96 7.04
CA ASN A 21 -3.56 -7.74 7.88
C ASN A 21 -3.13 -7.45 9.31
N HIS A 22 -3.34 -6.21 9.75
CA HIS A 22 -3.05 -5.80 11.10
C HIS A 22 -4.33 -5.85 11.95
N PRO A 23 -4.34 -6.53 13.12
CA PRO A 23 -5.55 -6.69 13.93
C PRO A 23 -6.11 -5.36 14.44
N GLY A 24 -5.24 -4.38 14.75
CA GLY A 24 -5.64 -3.02 15.13
C GLY A 24 -5.99 -2.09 13.96
N TYR A 25 -5.69 -2.49 12.71
CA TYR A 25 -5.97 -1.69 11.51
C TYR A 25 -6.60 -2.60 10.44
N PRO A 26 -7.86 -3.03 10.65
CA PRO A 26 -8.53 -3.95 9.75
C PRO A 26 -8.76 -3.35 8.36
N GLN A 27 -8.63 -4.20 7.34
CA GLN A 27 -8.89 -3.83 5.95
C GLN A 27 -10.37 -3.45 5.79
N GLY A 28 -10.63 -2.33 5.10
CA GLY A 28 -11.96 -1.75 4.90
C GLY A 28 -12.26 -0.53 5.77
N MET A 29 -11.55 -0.37 6.89
CA MET A 29 -11.58 0.88 7.68
C MET A 29 -10.31 1.71 7.51
N TYR A 30 -9.18 1.06 7.24
CA TYR A 30 -7.89 1.70 7.10
C TYR A 30 -7.20 1.29 5.81
N TRP A 31 -6.42 2.22 5.24
CA TRP A 31 -5.46 1.92 4.20
C TRP A 31 -4.13 1.53 4.85
N THR A 32 -3.76 0.26 4.73
CA THR A 32 -2.54 -0.28 5.31
C THR A 32 -1.60 -0.82 4.23
N GLY A 33 -0.30 -0.75 4.51
CA GLY A 33 0.78 -1.30 3.69
C GLY A 33 1.89 -1.83 4.58
N VAL A 34 2.63 -2.80 4.07
CA VAL A 34 3.74 -3.47 4.74
C VAL A 34 5.00 -3.27 3.89
N GLY A 35 6.05 -2.75 4.51
CA GLY A 35 7.35 -2.62 3.87
C GLY A 35 8.43 -3.33 4.64
N SER A 36 9.52 -3.66 3.95
CA SER A 36 10.67 -4.35 4.53
C SER A 36 11.96 -3.75 3.99
N GLY A 37 12.97 -3.58 4.82
CA GLY A 37 14.21 -2.96 4.37
C GLY A 37 15.35 -3.15 5.36
N ALA A 38 16.55 -2.76 4.91
CA ALA A 38 17.75 -2.81 5.74
C ALA A 38 17.67 -1.87 6.96
N ASP A 39 16.83 -0.84 6.88
CA ASP A 39 16.55 0.09 7.97
C ASP A 39 15.05 0.47 8.01
N LEU A 40 14.64 1.09 9.12
CA LEU A 40 13.26 1.53 9.33
C LEU A 40 12.81 2.52 8.25
N LYS A 41 13.71 3.38 7.75
CA LYS A 41 13.38 4.37 6.72
C LYS A 41 12.96 3.67 5.43
N THR A 42 13.77 2.73 4.96
CA THR A 42 13.53 1.96 3.75
C THR A 42 12.25 1.13 3.87
N ALA A 43 12.05 0.47 5.03
CA ALA A 43 10.81 -0.26 5.29
C ALA A 43 9.58 0.66 5.29
N SER A 44 9.68 1.85 5.90
CA SER A 44 8.58 2.81 5.94
C SER A 44 8.27 3.40 4.57
N ASP A 45 9.29 3.73 3.77
CA ASP A 45 9.11 4.25 2.41
C ASP A 45 8.45 3.20 1.50
N GLN A 46 8.80 1.92 1.65
CA GLN A 46 8.12 0.84 0.94
C GLN A 46 6.67 0.66 1.40
N ALA A 47 6.39 0.70 2.71
CA ALA A 47 5.04 0.58 3.24
C ALA A 47 4.13 1.71 2.69
N ARG A 48 4.65 2.94 2.65
CA ARG A 48 3.97 4.11 2.05
C ARG A 48 3.71 3.92 0.56
N THR A 49 4.68 3.38 -0.17
CA THR A 49 4.55 3.08 -1.59
C THR A 49 3.45 2.04 -1.84
N GLU A 50 3.34 1.02 -0.99
CA GLU A 50 2.28 0.02 -1.10
C GLU A 50 0.90 0.62 -0.86
N VAL A 51 0.74 1.45 0.19
CA VAL A 51 -0.52 2.18 0.44
C VAL A 51 -0.91 3.03 -0.77
N ALA A 52 0.05 3.77 -1.34
CA ALA A 52 -0.17 4.59 -2.52
C ALA A 52 -0.63 3.75 -3.73
N ALA A 53 -0.01 2.59 -3.97
CA ALA A 53 -0.39 1.70 -5.05
C ALA A 53 -1.82 1.16 -4.87
N ARG A 54 -2.19 0.77 -3.65
CA ARG A 54 -3.55 0.30 -3.33
C ARG A 54 -4.60 1.40 -3.54
N LEU A 55 -4.31 2.63 -3.10
CA LEU A 55 -5.17 3.79 -3.34
C LEU A 55 -5.35 4.04 -4.84
N LYS A 56 -4.26 4.05 -5.62
CA LYS A 56 -4.32 4.23 -7.08
C LYS A 56 -5.19 3.18 -7.75
N VAL A 57 -5.08 1.91 -7.35
CA VAL A 57 -5.91 0.82 -7.88
C VAL A 57 -7.38 1.02 -7.52
N GLN A 58 -7.70 1.33 -6.27
CA GLN A 58 -9.09 1.56 -5.84
C GLN A 58 -9.73 2.72 -6.62
N ILE A 59 -8.97 3.79 -6.78
CA ILE A 59 -9.43 4.98 -7.47
C ILE A 59 -9.64 4.67 -8.97
N LYS A 60 -8.70 3.98 -9.64
CA LYS A 60 -8.84 3.53 -11.03
C LYS A 60 -10.08 2.65 -11.22
N ASN A 61 -10.31 1.69 -10.32
CA ASN A 61 -11.50 0.83 -10.38
C ASN A 61 -12.80 1.64 -10.24
N SER A 62 -12.79 2.67 -9.39
CA SER A 62 -13.93 3.57 -9.21
C SER A 62 -14.16 4.40 -10.48
N THR A 63 -13.11 4.91 -11.12
CA THR A 63 -13.20 5.64 -12.40
C THR A 63 -13.74 4.77 -13.52
N GLU A 64 -13.22 3.56 -13.69
CA GLU A 64 -13.66 2.65 -14.76
C GLU A 64 -15.14 2.30 -14.59
N THR A 65 -15.60 2.17 -13.34
CA THR A 65 -17.02 1.98 -13.03
C THR A 65 -17.83 3.21 -13.46
N THR A 66 -17.42 4.42 -13.07
CA THR A 66 -18.10 5.66 -13.43
C THR A 66 -18.08 5.94 -14.94
N GLU A 67 -16.95 5.76 -15.62
CA GLU A 67 -16.82 5.99 -17.06
C GLU A 67 -17.66 5.05 -17.91
N SER A 68 -17.94 3.84 -17.42
CA SER A 68 -18.84 2.91 -18.12
C SER A 68 -20.28 3.45 -18.23
N GLU A 69 -20.62 4.48 -17.45
CA GLU A 69 -21.92 5.15 -17.46
C GLU A 69 -21.97 6.35 -18.45
N TYR A 70 -20.83 6.80 -19.01
CA TYR A 70 -20.75 7.95 -19.92
C TYR A 70 -20.38 7.55 -21.36
N THR A 71 -21.10 8.07 -22.36
CA THR A 71 -20.81 7.87 -23.79
C THR A 71 -20.19 9.12 -24.42
N GLY A 72 -19.06 9.00 -25.14
CA GLY A 72 -18.55 10.04 -26.05
C GLY A 72 -17.31 10.83 -25.58
N SER A 73 -17.04 11.95 -26.27
CA SER A 73 -15.84 12.82 -26.16
C SER A 73 -15.58 13.43 -24.78
N ASP A 74 -16.57 13.43 -23.90
CA ASP A 74 -16.43 13.89 -22.52
C ASP A 74 -15.57 12.94 -21.69
N ARG A 75 -15.50 11.65 -22.08
CA ARG A 75 -14.77 10.60 -21.37
C ARG A 75 -13.28 10.89 -21.22
N GLU A 76 -12.60 11.33 -22.29
CA GLU A 76 -11.15 11.54 -22.28
C GLU A 76 -10.74 12.74 -21.42
N TYR A 77 -11.54 13.81 -21.42
CA TYR A 77 -11.33 14.98 -20.58
C TYR A 77 -11.51 14.64 -19.10
N TYR A 78 -12.60 13.93 -18.75
CA TYR A 78 -12.84 13.50 -17.39
C TYR A 78 -11.78 12.50 -16.89
N ALA A 79 -11.34 11.56 -17.74
CA ALA A 79 -10.27 10.63 -17.40
C ALA A 79 -8.97 11.34 -17.00
N SER A 80 -8.57 12.37 -17.77
CA SER A 80 -7.34 13.14 -17.54
C SER A 80 -7.41 13.99 -16.27
N ALA A 81 -8.48 14.77 -16.10
CA ALA A 81 -8.68 15.61 -14.91
C ALA A 81 -8.74 14.73 -13.65
N PHE A 82 -9.48 13.62 -13.71
CA PHE A 82 -9.62 12.68 -12.62
C PHE A 82 -8.27 12.03 -12.25
N LYS A 83 -7.47 11.63 -13.24
CA LYS A 83 -6.12 11.10 -13.01
C LYS A 83 -5.23 12.12 -12.28
N SER A 84 -5.22 13.38 -12.70
CA SER A 84 -4.41 14.42 -12.08
C SER A 84 -4.84 14.71 -10.63
N THR A 85 -6.15 14.82 -10.37
CA THR A 85 -6.67 14.97 -9.01
C THR A 85 -6.35 13.76 -8.14
N THR A 86 -6.41 12.55 -8.71
CA THR A 86 -6.06 11.30 -8.03
C THR A 86 -4.60 11.28 -7.59
N GLU A 87 -3.68 11.62 -8.50
CA GLU A 87 -2.25 11.69 -8.18
C GLU A 87 -2.01 12.69 -7.04
N SER A 88 -2.68 13.85 -7.08
CA SER A 88 -2.57 14.85 -6.02
C SER A 88 -3.12 14.36 -4.66
N ILE A 89 -4.28 13.68 -4.63
CA ILE A 89 -4.85 13.12 -3.40
C ILE A 89 -3.95 12.03 -2.83
N VAL A 90 -3.41 11.16 -3.69
CA VAL A 90 -2.48 10.10 -3.27
C VAL A 90 -1.23 10.71 -2.66
N ASP A 91 -0.64 11.72 -3.30
CA ASP A 91 0.56 12.38 -2.80
C ASP A 91 0.33 13.09 -1.46
N GLN A 92 -0.82 13.76 -1.29
CA GLN A 92 -1.22 14.36 0.00
C GLN A 92 -1.46 13.29 1.07
N THR A 93 -2.08 12.16 0.70
CA THR A 93 -2.34 11.06 1.62
C THR A 93 -1.04 10.43 2.11
N ILE A 94 -0.05 10.24 1.23
CA ILE A 94 1.26 9.68 1.60
C ILE A 94 1.95 10.50 2.69
N GLN A 95 1.80 11.82 2.67
CA GLN A 95 2.40 12.71 3.68
C GLN A 95 1.79 12.51 5.08
N GLY A 96 0.54 12.04 5.16
CA GLY A 96 -0.15 11.71 6.41
C GLY A 96 0.01 10.28 6.89
N ILE A 97 0.78 9.42 6.20
CA ILE A 97 0.95 8.01 6.58
C ILE A 97 1.92 7.88 7.77
N GLU A 98 1.41 7.33 8.86
CA GLU A 98 2.14 7.02 10.09
C GLU A 98 2.57 5.54 10.14
N VAL A 99 3.70 5.28 10.80
CA VAL A 99 4.15 3.92 11.10
C VAL A 99 3.55 3.49 12.44
N VAL A 100 2.67 2.50 12.39
CA VAL A 100 1.88 2.06 13.55
C VAL A 100 2.50 0.86 14.27
N GLU A 101 3.24 0.01 13.55
CA GLU A 101 4.00 -1.10 14.13
C GLU A 101 5.26 -1.37 13.29
N SER A 102 6.36 -1.73 13.95
CA SER A 102 7.59 -2.19 13.28
C SER A 102 8.25 -3.30 14.09
N LYS A 103 8.89 -4.25 13.41
CA LYS A 103 9.66 -5.30 14.07
C LYS A 103 10.99 -5.54 13.35
N PRO A 104 12.13 -5.36 14.02
CA PRO A 104 13.42 -5.82 13.50
C PRO A 104 13.41 -7.33 13.37
N VAL A 105 13.80 -7.83 12.20
CA VAL A 105 14.03 -9.25 11.96
C VAL A 105 15.55 -9.46 12.03
N LYS A 106 16.00 -10.41 12.83
CA LYS A 106 17.43 -10.72 13.02
C LYS A 106 17.93 -11.71 11.97
#